data_AF-A0A150KN16-F1
#
_entry.id   AF-A0A150KN16-F1
#
_cell.length_a   1.000
_cell.length_b   1.000
_cell.length_c   1.000
_cell.angle_alpha   90.00
_cell.angle_beta   90.00
_cell.angle_gamma   90.00
#
_symmetry.space_group_name_H-M   'P 1'
#
loop_
_entity.id
_entity.type
_entity.pdbx_description
1 polymer ?
#
loop_
_entity_poly.entity_id
_entity_poly.type
_entity_poly.pdbx_seq_one_letter_code
_entity_poly.pdbx_strand_id
1 'polypeptide(L)' 'MLFAPAVINLQTFKLNSIDHTAVLNIGQSQLLDIFVAYKRNQGIGEQNGDGVQIILPVSSVLDSDFIDSPSVKNSIV' A
#
# COMPACT_ATOMS: atom_id res chain seq x y z
N MET A 1 8.74 28.04 -9.40
CA MET A 1 8.75 27.77 -10.86
C MET A 1 7.33 27.99 -11.36
N LEU A 2 7.12 28.84 -12.37
CA LEU A 2 5.81 29.07 -12.98
C LEU A 2 5.65 28.09 -14.14
N PHE A 3 4.73 27.14 -14.02
CA PHE A 3 4.37 26.23 -15.09
C PHE A 3 3.12 26.78 -15.79
N ALA A 4 3.09 26.76 -17.12
CA ALA A 4 1.85 26.96 -17.86
C ALA A 4 0.91 25.77 -17.55
N PRO A 5 -0.39 26.00 -17.31
CA PRO A 5 -1.33 24.93 -17.02
C PRO A 5 -1.44 24.00 -18.23
N ALA A 6 -1.14 22.71 -18.03
CA ALA A 6 -1.33 21.66 -19.00
C ALA A 6 -2.48 20.74 -18.54
N VAL A 7 -3.40 20.42 -19.45
CA VAL A 7 -4.51 19.50 -19.20
C VAL A 7 -4.10 18.12 -19.73
N ILE A 8 -3.98 17.14 -18.83
CA ILE A 8 -3.69 15.75 -19.18
C ILE A 8 -4.98 14.95 -19.02
N ASN A 9 -5.51 14.43 -20.13
CA ASN A 9 -6.68 13.54 -20.11
C ASN A 9 -6.21 12.10 -19.93
N LEU A 10 -6.39 11.54 -18.74
CA LEU A 10 -6.14 10.13 -18.47
C LEU A 10 -7.39 9.32 -18.87
N GLN A 11 -7.30 8.51 -19.91
CA GLN A 11 -8.44 7.72 -20.39
C GLN A 11 -8.76 6.55 -19.45
N THR A 12 -7.75 5.92 -18.84
CA THR A 12 -7.94 4.89 -17.83
C THR A 12 -6.74 4.90 -16.89
N PHE A 13 -7.00 4.95 -15.59
CA PHE A 13 -6.01 4.72 -14.55
C PHE A 13 -6.50 3.53 -13.74
N LYS A 14 -5.72 2.45 -13.74
CA LYS A 14 -6.03 1.26 -12.95
C LYS A 14 -4.88 0.97 -12.01
N LEU A 15 -5.24 0.77 -10.76
CA LEU A 15 -4.33 0.40 -9.71
C LEU A 15 -4.92 -0.80 -8.99
N ASN A 16 -4.16 -1.89 -8.97
CA ASN A 16 -4.64 -3.18 -8.49
C ASN A 16 -4.35 -3.40 -7.00
N SER A 17 -3.28 -2.79 -6.48
CA SER A 17 -3.00 -2.77 -5.04
C SER A 17 -2.03 -1.66 -4.67
N ILE A 18 -2.17 -1.20 -3.44
CA ILE A 18 -1.36 -0.21 -2.74
C ILE A 18 -1.09 -0.82 -1.37
N ASP A 19 0.18 -0.95 -1.02
CA ASP A 19 0.59 -1.50 0.28
C ASP A 19 0.49 -0.42 1.39
N HIS A 20 0.83 -0.80 2.61
CA HIS A 20 0.82 0.08 3.77
C HIS A 20 1.85 1.22 3.57
N THR A 21 1.39 2.48 3.69
CA THR A 21 2.13 3.73 3.36
C THR A 21 2.24 4.08 1.88
N ALA A 22 1.65 3.30 0.98
CA ALA A 22 1.65 3.74 -0.41
C ALA A 22 0.74 4.97 -0.58
N VAL A 23 1.33 6.05 -1.07
CA VAL A 23 0.63 7.30 -1.41
C VAL A 23 0.62 7.42 -2.93
N LEU A 24 -0.58 7.40 -3.49
CA LEU A 24 -0.79 7.78 -4.89
C LEU A 24 -1.18 9.26 -4.93
N ASN A 25 -0.35 10.08 -5.57
CA ASN A 25 -0.61 11.51 -5.71
C ASN A 25 -0.47 11.95 -7.17
N ILE A 26 -1.51 12.59 -7.70
CA ILE A 26 -1.56 13.16 -9.06
C ILE A 26 -1.67 14.68 -8.89
N GLY A 27 -0.56 15.31 -8.49
CA GLY A 27 -0.48 16.75 -8.21
C GLY A 27 0.69 17.14 -7.34
N GLN A 28 0.77 18.41 -6.94
CA GLN A 28 1.73 18.86 -5.93
C GLN A 28 1.24 18.44 -4.55
N SER A 29 2.02 17.63 -3.82
CA SER A 29 1.72 17.25 -2.44
C SER A 29 3.00 17.30 -1.61
N GLN A 30 2.86 17.80 -0.39
CA GLN A 30 3.87 17.72 0.64
C GLN A 30 3.44 16.65 1.64
N LEU A 31 4.26 15.62 1.76
CA LEU A 31 4.02 14.46 2.61
C LEU A 31 5.08 14.48 3.71
N LEU A 32 4.66 14.83 4.93
CA LEU A 32 5.50 14.84 6.11
C LEU A 32 4.92 13.85 7.12
N ASP A 33 5.79 13.28 7.96
CA ASP A 33 5.42 12.44 9.10
C ASP A 33 4.58 11.19 8.79
N ILE A 34 4.94 10.49 7.70
CA ILE A 34 4.29 9.24 7.37
C ILE A 34 5.02 8.08 8.05
N PHE A 35 4.41 7.57 9.12
CA PHE A 35 4.93 6.43 9.87
C PHE A 35 4.02 5.23 9.75
N VAL A 36 4.58 4.09 9.33
CA VAL A 36 3.87 2.81 9.28
C VAL A 36 4.60 1.75 10.06
N ALA A 37 3.80 0.95 10.73
CA ALA A 37 4.24 -0.24 11.42
C ALA A 37 3.05 -1.16 11.29
N TYR A 38 3.30 -2.31 10.68
CA TYR A 38 2.29 -3.34 10.51
C TYR A 38 3.02 -4.67 10.54
N LYS A 39 2.47 -5.63 11.28
CA LYS A 39 2.79 -7.04 11.08
C LYS A 39 1.69 -7.62 10.22
N ARG A 40 2.05 -8.41 9.21
CA ARG A 40 1.10 -9.07 8.32
C ARG A 40 1.42 -10.55 8.24
N ASN A 41 0.51 -11.35 8.76
CA ASN A 41 0.52 -12.80 8.59
C ASN A 41 -0.31 -13.13 7.36
N GLN A 42 0.34 -13.19 6.21
CA GLN A 42 -0.33 -13.54 4.95
C GLN A 42 -0.04 -14.98 4.59
N GLY A 43 -1.08 -15.69 4.15
CA GLY A 43 -0.95 -17.05 3.64
C GLY A 43 -0.43 -17.01 2.22
N ILE A 44 -1.35 -17.11 1.27
CA ILE A 44 -1.04 -17.38 -0.15
C ILE A 44 -0.80 -16.09 -0.94
N GLY A 45 -0.51 -15.00 -0.23
CA GLY A 45 -0.28 -13.66 -0.78
C GLY A 45 -1.54 -12.96 -1.28
N GLU A 46 -1.33 -11.81 -1.93
CA GLU A 46 -2.37 -10.95 -2.51
C GLU A 46 -2.57 -11.27 -4.00
N GLN A 47 -3.81 -11.56 -4.42
CA GLN A 47 -4.12 -11.98 -5.79
C GLN A 47 -4.78 -10.85 -6.61
N ASN A 48 -4.09 -9.72 -6.78
CA ASN A 48 -4.64 -8.57 -7.52
C ASN A 48 -4.32 -8.60 -9.02
N GLY A 49 -4.13 -9.80 -9.57
CA GLY A 49 -3.83 -9.98 -10.99
C GLY A 49 -5.07 -9.82 -11.84
N ASP A 50 -4.98 -9.01 -12.90
CA ASP A 50 -6.06 -8.87 -13.86
C ASP A 50 -6.05 -9.99 -14.89
N GLY A 51 -7.20 -10.64 -15.08
CA GLY A 51 -7.34 -11.69 -16.09
C GLY A 51 -6.62 -13.00 -15.74
N VAL A 52 -6.29 -13.21 -14.46
CA VAL A 52 -5.57 -14.41 -14.00
C VAL A 52 -6.53 -15.38 -13.31
N GLN A 53 -6.31 -16.68 -13.50
CA GLN A 53 -7.06 -17.73 -12.81
C GLN A 53 -6.72 -17.73 -11.31
N ILE A 54 -7.74 -17.47 -10.48
CA ILE A 54 -7.65 -17.61 -9.03
C ILE A 54 -7.67 -19.11 -8.71
N ILE A 55 -6.52 -19.65 -8.29
CA ILE A 55 -6.47 -20.95 -7.63
C ILE A 55 -6.99 -20.71 -6.21
N LEU A 56 -8.01 -21.45 -5.77
CA LEU A 56 -8.57 -21.41 -4.41
C LEU A 56 -7.75 -22.35 -3.52
N PRO A 57 -6.72 -21.86 -2.82
CA PRO A 57 -5.78 -22.75 -2.18
C PRO A 57 -6.11 -22.80 -0.68
N VAL A 58 -6.11 -23.99 -0.11
CA VAL A 58 -6.36 -24.16 1.34
C VAL A 58 -5.07 -23.81 2.05
N SER A 59 -5.04 -22.73 2.84
CA SER A 59 -3.88 -22.36 3.65
C SER A 59 -4.24 -22.13 5.10
N SER A 60 -3.29 -22.47 5.97
CA SER A 60 -3.30 -22.11 7.38
C SER A 60 -2.04 -21.30 7.66
N VAL A 61 -2.20 -20.12 8.24
CA VAL A 61 -1.10 -19.30 8.75
C VAL A 61 -1.19 -19.34 10.26
N LEU A 62 -0.13 -19.82 10.89
CA LEU A 62 -0.07 -19.95 12.33
C LEU A 62 0.99 -18.98 12.83
N ASP A 63 0.54 -18.01 13.61
CA ASP A 63 1.36 -16.97 14.23
C ASP A 63 1.32 -17.15 15.74
N SER A 64 2.43 -17.64 16.33
CA SER A 64 2.51 -18.07 17.73
C SER A 64 3.37 -17.15 18.58
N ASP A 65 3.31 -15.84 18.34
CA ASP A 65 4.18 -14.89 19.03
C ASP A 65 3.52 -14.35 20.32
N PHE A 66 4.29 -14.28 21.41
CA PHE A 66 3.83 -13.70 22.70
C PHE A 66 3.75 -12.16 22.66
N ILE A 67 4.65 -11.53 21.89
CA ILE A 67 4.66 -10.10 21.59
C ILE A 67 4.85 -9.98 20.08
N ASP A 68 3.89 -9.33 19.43
CA ASP A 68 3.70 -9.40 17.99
C ASP A 68 4.48 -8.31 17.23
N SER A 69 4.26 -7.02 17.54
CA SER A 69 4.92 -5.91 16.84
C SER A 69 4.81 -4.58 17.62
N PRO A 70 5.52 -4.41 18.75
CA PRO A 70 5.50 -3.15 19.48
C PRO A 70 6.24 -2.08 18.67
N SER A 71 5.50 -1.13 18.11
CA SER A 71 6.08 -0.02 17.34
C SER A 71 5.89 1.31 18.07
N VAL A 72 6.96 2.10 18.17
CA VAL A 72 6.90 3.50 18.63
C VAL A 72 7.15 4.41 17.44
N LYS A 73 6.19 5.28 17.15
CA LYS A 73 6.26 6.25 16.04
C LYS A 73 6.29 7.64 16.64
N ASN A 74 7.48 8.22 16.74
CA ASN A 74 7.66 9.58 17.25
C ASN A 74 8.01 10.52 16.09
N SER A 75 7.34 11.67 16.03
CA SER A 75 7.74 12.79 15.19
C SER A 75 8.09 14.01 16.04
N ILE A 76 8.96 14.87 15.49
CA ILE A 76 9.37 16.16 16.04
C ILE A 76 9.04 17.30 15.04
N VAL A 77 8.52 16.96 13.86
CA VAL A 77 8.07 17.90 12.83
C VAL A 77 6.65 18.35 13.13
#